data_AF-A0A2W6B836-F1
#
_entry.id   AF-A0A2W6B836-F1
#
_cell.length_a   1.000
_cell.length_b   1.000
_cell.length_c   1.000
_cell.angle_alpha   90.00
_cell.angle_beta   90.00
_cell.angle_gamma   90.00
#
_symmetry.space_group_name_H-M   'P 1'
#
loop_
_entity.id
_entity.type
_entity.pdbx_description
1 polymer ?
#
loop_
_entity_poly.entity_id
_entity_poly.type
_entity_poly.pdbx_seq_one_letter_code
_entity_poly.pdbx_strand_id
1 'polypeptide(L)'
;MSTQIAFLRGVNLGAHNRIAMADLRALVEGLGYDDARTYLQSGNVVFTARPKPATTAKAIREAIEAELGLSVPVVVRTAAEIATVVQTNVLADVVTDPARYLVHFADGTPDAAGVEALEGLEIAPEVIRAAGREIYQWCPDGVSKSKVKPASFRRLKVPVTGRNWTTVQRVLAMTADM
;
A
#
# COMPACT_ATOMS: atom_id res chain seq x y z
N MET A 1 -11.11 -17.36 -7.87
CA MET A 1 -10.44 -16.22 -8.51
C MET A 1 -10.89 -14.98 -7.76
N SER A 2 -10.02 -14.01 -7.52
CA SER A 2 -10.37 -12.78 -6.80
C SER A 2 -9.67 -11.58 -7.41
N THR A 3 -10.34 -10.44 -7.36
CA THR A 3 -9.75 -9.13 -7.67
C THR A 3 -8.79 -8.73 -6.54
N GLN A 4 -7.56 -8.42 -6.93
CA GLN A 4 -6.45 -8.10 -6.04
C GLN A 4 -5.82 -6.77 -6.43
N ILE A 5 -5.21 -6.10 -5.47
CA ILE A 5 -4.52 -4.84 -5.60
C ILE A 5 -3.09 -5.05 -5.08
N ALA A 6 -2.09 -4.84 -5.94
CA ALA A 6 -0.69 -4.77 -5.52
C ALA A 6 -0.25 -3.32 -5.34
N PHE A 7 0.44 -3.07 -4.23
CA PHE A 7 1.09 -1.81 -3.92
C PHE A 7 2.61 -2.00 -3.88
N LEU A 8 3.30 -1.36 -4.82
CA LEU A 8 4.76 -1.32 -4.88
C LEU A 8 5.29 -0.16 -4.02
N ARG A 9 6.43 -0.34 -3.37
CA ARG A 9 7.04 0.72 -2.56
C ARG A 9 8.26 1.34 -3.23
N GLY A 10 8.31 2.67 -3.23
CA GLY A 10 9.51 3.40 -3.63
C GLY A 10 9.82 3.35 -5.12
N VAL A 11 8.78 3.22 -5.96
CA VAL A 11 8.89 3.29 -7.42
C VAL A 11 8.65 4.71 -7.90
N ASN A 12 9.34 5.11 -8.98
CA ASN A 12 9.22 6.43 -9.62
C ASN A 12 9.41 7.62 -8.65
N LEU A 13 10.22 7.45 -7.60
CA LEU A 13 10.66 8.52 -6.72
C LEU A 13 11.95 9.13 -7.28
N GLY A 14 11.80 10.20 -8.07
CA GLY A 14 12.92 10.86 -8.75
C GLY A 14 13.57 9.96 -9.81
N ALA A 15 14.87 9.70 -9.68
CA ALA A 15 15.62 8.86 -10.60
C ALA A 15 15.66 7.37 -10.20
N HIS A 16 15.10 7.00 -9.05
CA HIS A 16 15.18 5.64 -8.51
C HIS A 16 14.00 4.76 -8.93
N ASN A 17 14.26 3.46 -9.12
CA ASN A 17 13.27 2.42 -9.37
C ASN A 17 12.21 2.84 -10.41
N ARG A 18 12.70 3.26 -11.59
CA ARG A 18 11.83 3.71 -12.67
C ARG A 18 11.12 2.51 -13.29
N ILE A 19 9.80 2.52 -13.22
CA ILE A 19 8.95 1.50 -13.83
C ILE A 19 7.87 2.22 -14.61
N ALA A 20 7.81 2.00 -15.92
CA ALA A 20 6.68 2.48 -16.71
C ALA A 20 5.45 1.66 -16.31
N MET A 21 4.31 2.34 -16.12
CA MET A 21 3.08 1.64 -15.71
C MET A 21 2.55 0.70 -16.81
N ALA A 22 2.95 0.90 -18.07
CA ALA A 22 2.68 -0.05 -19.15
C ALA A 22 3.45 -1.35 -18.93
N ASP A 23 4.75 -1.28 -18.64
CA ASP A 23 5.58 -2.44 -18.34
C ASP A 23 5.08 -3.18 -17.10
N LEU A 24 4.67 -2.45 -16.05
CA LEU A 24 4.07 -3.07 -14.87
C LEU A 24 2.79 -3.85 -15.20
N ARG A 25 1.92 -3.33 -16.07
CA ARG A 25 0.72 -4.06 -16.52
C ARG A 25 1.10 -5.29 -17.33
N ALA A 26 1.98 -5.14 -18.32
CA ALA A 26 2.42 -6.23 -19.18
C ALA A 26 3.09 -7.35 -18.37
N LEU A 27 3.88 -7.02 -17.34
CA LEU A 27 4.50 -7.97 -16.44
C LEU A 27 3.45 -8.74 -15.62
N VAL A 28 2.46 -8.04 -15.07
CA VAL A 28 1.35 -8.67 -14.33
C VAL A 28 0.54 -9.60 -15.24
N GLU A 29 0.26 -9.18 -16.48
CA GLU A 29 -0.39 -10.01 -17.50
C GLU A 29 0.46 -11.22 -17.91
N GLY A 30 1.78 -11.03 -18.05
CA GLY A 30 2.74 -12.10 -18.35
C GLY A 30 2.82 -13.19 -17.28
N LEU A 31 2.46 -12.88 -16.03
CA LEU A 31 2.32 -13.88 -14.95
C LEU A 31 1.01 -14.69 -15.05
N GLY A 32 0.19 -14.43 -16.07
CA GLY A 32 -1.11 -15.07 -16.28
C GLY A 32 -2.19 -14.51 -15.36
N TYR A 33 -2.07 -13.25 -14.94
CA TYR A 33 -3.11 -12.53 -14.21
C TYR A 33 -3.90 -11.66 -15.16
N ASP A 34 -5.21 -11.58 -14.97
CA ASP A 34 -6.13 -10.98 -15.92
C ASP A 34 -6.48 -9.53 -15.53
N ASP A 35 -7.00 -8.77 -16.49
CA ASP A 35 -7.59 -7.44 -16.29
C ASP A 35 -6.67 -6.43 -15.57
N ALA A 36 -5.36 -6.46 -15.85
CA ALA A 36 -4.38 -5.62 -15.18
C ALA A 36 -4.60 -4.12 -15.49
N ARG A 37 -4.91 -3.32 -14.47
CA ARG A 37 -5.12 -1.87 -14.56
C ARG A 37 -4.26 -1.16 -13.53
N THR A 38 -3.50 -0.16 -13.96
CA THR A 38 -2.67 0.65 -13.04
C THR A 38 -3.31 1.99 -12.70
N TYR A 39 -3.04 2.50 -11.50
CA TYR A 39 -3.43 3.84 -11.08
C TYR A 39 -2.23 4.69 -10.67
N LEU A 40 -2.10 5.87 -11.29
CA LEU A 40 -0.95 6.79 -11.12
C LEU A 40 0.40 6.09 -11.39
N GLN A 41 1.49 6.76 -11.06
CA GLN A 41 2.85 6.26 -11.27
C GLN A 41 3.49 5.70 -9.99
N SER A 42 2.78 5.69 -8.86
CA SER A 42 3.31 5.24 -7.57
C SER A 42 3.26 3.71 -7.37
N GLY A 43 2.97 2.95 -8.44
CA GLY A 43 2.97 1.49 -8.41
C GLY A 43 1.74 0.91 -7.73
N ASN A 44 0.56 1.22 -8.27
CA ASN A 44 -0.72 0.60 -7.89
C ASN A 44 -1.22 -0.18 -9.09
N VAL A 45 -1.46 -1.48 -8.93
CA VAL A 45 -2.06 -2.31 -9.98
C VAL A 45 -3.18 -3.15 -9.41
N VAL A 46 -4.34 -3.09 -10.08
CA VAL A 46 -5.52 -3.93 -9.83
C VAL A 46 -5.53 -5.01 -10.90
N PHE A 47 -5.79 -6.25 -10.51
CA PHE A 47 -5.79 -7.41 -11.42
C PHE A 47 -6.62 -8.54 -10.83
N THR A 48 -6.98 -9.50 -11.66
CA THR A 48 -7.72 -10.70 -11.25
C THR A 48 -6.79 -11.91 -11.25
N ALA A 49 -6.78 -12.66 -10.15
CA ALA A 49 -5.89 -13.81 -10.01
C ALA A 49 -6.51 -14.97 -9.22
N ARG A 50 -6.05 -16.20 -9.48
CA ARG A 50 -6.41 -17.39 -8.69
C ARG A 50 -5.57 -17.56 -7.41
N PRO A 51 -4.24 -17.35 -7.42
CA PRO A 51 -3.42 -17.54 -6.22
C PRO A 51 -3.73 -16.53 -5.12
N LYS A 52 -3.34 -16.85 -3.88
CA LYS A 52 -3.51 -15.97 -2.71
C LYS A 52 -2.61 -14.72 -2.82
N PRO A 53 -2.97 -13.60 -2.16
CA PRO A 53 -2.19 -12.36 -2.15
C PRO A 53 -0.69 -12.52 -1.88
N ALA A 54 -0.30 -13.36 -0.91
CA ALA A 54 1.11 -13.58 -0.61
C ALA A 54 1.87 -14.24 -1.79
N THR A 55 1.20 -15.12 -2.53
CA THR A 55 1.77 -15.79 -3.71
C THR A 55 1.88 -14.83 -4.88
N THR A 56 0.85 -14.03 -5.15
CA THR A 56 0.88 -13.01 -6.22
C THR A 56 1.90 -11.90 -5.91
N ALA A 57 2.00 -11.46 -4.65
CA ALA A 57 3.02 -10.49 -4.22
C ALA A 57 4.45 -10.99 -4.49
N LYS A 58 4.72 -12.26 -4.14
CA LYS A 58 6.01 -12.90 -4.39
C LYS A 58 6.32 -12.97 -5.89
N ALA A 59 5.37 -13.45 -6.69
CA ALA A 59 5.55 -13.61 -8.14
C ALA A 59 5.79 -12.26 -8.83
N ILE A 60 5.03 -11.21 -8.49
CA ILE A 60 5.21 -9.87 -9.04
C ILE A 60 6.60 -9.32 -8.67
N ARG A 61 7.04 -9.49 -7.42
CA ARG A 61 8.37 -9.05 -6.99
C ARG A 61 9.49 -9.76 -7.76
N GLU A 62 9.39 -11.09 -7.90
CA GLU A 62 10.39 -11.90 -8.62
C GLU A 62 10.44 -11.53 -10.11
N ALA A 63 9.29 -11.29 -10.74
CA ALA A 63 9.24 -10.83 -12.13
C ALA A 63 9.83 -9.43 -12.30
N ILE A 64 9.56 -8.48 -11.40
CA ILE A 64 10.16 -7.14 -11.43
C ILE A 64 11.69 -7.23 -11.32
N GLU A 65 12.19 -8.09 -10.44
CA GLU A 65 13.64 -8.29 -10.30
C GLU A 65 14.24 -8.93 -11.55
N ALA A 66 13.61 -9.98 -12.10
CA ALA A 66 14.12 -10.71 -13.26
C ALA A 66 14.09 -9.88 -14.56
N GLU A 67 13.02 -9.12 -14.80
CA GLU A 67 12.81 -8.41 -16.07
C GLU A 67 13.34 -6.98 -16.05
N LEU A 68 13.27 -6.31 -14.89
CA LEU A 68 13.64 -4.89 -14.76
C LEU A 68 14.92 -4.68 -13.94
N GLY A 69 15.46 -5.72 -13.29
CA GLY A 69 16.66 -5.60 -12.45
C GLY A 69 16.42 -4.78 -11.17
N LEU A 70 15.17 -4.66 -10.72
CA LEU A 70 14.79 -3.80 -9.59
C LEU A 70 14.34 -4.63 -8.38
N SER A 71 14.90 -4.34 -7.21
CA SER A 71 14.42 -4.90 -5.94
C SER A 71 13.35 -4.00 -5.33
N VAL A 72 12.08 -4.29 -5.63
CA VAL A 72 10.93 -3.49 -5.19
C VAL A 72 10.06 -4.27 -4.21
N PRO A 73 9.79 -3.74 -3.01
CA PRO A 73 8.81 -4.34 -2.10
C PRO A 73 7.39 -4.27 -2.69
N VAL A 74 6.67 -5.38 -2.61
CA VAL A 74 5.29 -5.52 -3.10
C VAL A 74 4.43 -6.11 -2.00
N VAL A 75 3.32 -5.46 -1.69
CA VAL A 75 2.27 -6.00 -0.81
C VAL A 75 0.97 -6.10 -1.60
N VAL A 76 0.23 -7.20 -1.43
CA VAL A 76 -1.04 -7.43 -2.13
C VAL A 76 -2.18 -7.53 -1.12
N ARG A 77 -3.34 -7.00 -1.51
CA ARG A 77 -4.62 -7.13 -0.81
C ARG A 77 -5.72 -7.53 -1.80
N THR A 78 -6.71 -8.25 -1.32
CA THR A 78 -7.95 -8.48 -2.08
C THR A 78 -8.83 -7.23 -2.06
N ALA A 79 -9.74 -7.11 -3.03
CA ALA A 79 -10.76 -6.06 -3.05
C ALA A 79 -11.57 -6.03 -1.74
N ALA A 80 -11.92 -7.20 -1.19
CA ALA A 80 -12.63 -7.31 0.08
C ALA A 80 -11.81 -6.77 1.26
N GLU A 81 -10.50 -7.06 1.33
CA GLU A 81 -9.63 -6.49 2.36
C GLU A 81 -9.57 -4.96 2.24
N ILE A 82 -9.46 -4.40 1.03
CA ILE A 82 -9.47 -2.94 0.84
C ILE A 82 -10.83 -2.33 1.23
N ALA A 83 -11.95 -3.01 0.93
CA ALA A 83 -13.27 -2.56 1.39
C ALA A 83 -13.34 -2.51 2.92
N THR A 84 -12.81 -3.51 3.62
CA THR A 84 -12.72 -3.52 5.08
C THR A 84 -11.87 -2.36 5.61
N VAL A 85 -10.75 -2.04 4.97
CA VAL A 85 -9.91 -0.88 5.33
C VAL A 85 -10.71 0.42 5.24
N VAL A 86 -11.45 0.61 4.14
CA VAL A 86 -12.30 1.80 3.94
C VAL A 86 -13.43 1.88 4.97
N GLN A 87 -14.06 0.75 5.31
CA GLN A 87 -15.13 0.67 6.31
C GLN A 87 -14.63 0.88 7.74
N THR A 88 -13.43 0.39 8.06
CA THR A 88 -12.88 0.40 9.43
C THR A 88 -12.45 1.80 9.84
N ASN A 89 -11.81 2.55 8.93
CA ASN A 89 -11.38 3.95 9.07
C ASN A 89 -11.29 4.47 10.52
N VAL A 90 -10.28 3.99 11.26
CA VAL A 90 -10.11 4.31 12.69
C VAL A 90 -9.74 5.78 12.96
N LEU A 91 -9.60 6.62 11.94
CA LEU A 91 -9.30 8.06 12.07
C LEU A 91 -10.41 8.95 11.48
N ALA A 92 -11.60 8.40 11.24
CA ALA A 92 -12.73 9.15 10.67
C ALA A 92 -13.15 10.38 11.50
N ASP A 93 -12.85 10.37 12.81
CA ASP A 93 -13.13 11.45 13.76
C ASP A 93 -12.21 12.67 13.61
N VAL A 94 -11.02 12.52 13.03
CA VAL A 94 -9.99 13.58 12.97
C VAL A 94 -9.56 13.99 11.56
N VAL A 95 -9.79 13.13 10.57
CA VAL A 95 -9.35 13.37 9.19
C VAL A 95 -10.27 14.37 8.49
N THR A 96 -9.66 15.38 7.85
CA THR A 96 -10.37 16.40 7.07
C THR A 96 -9.94 16.51 5.61
N ASP A 97 -8.83 15.88 5.22
CA ASP A 97 -8.29 15.91 3.85
C ASP A 97 -7.75 14.52 3.44
N PRO A 98 -8.43 13.78 2.55
CA PRO A 98 -7.98 12.46 2.08
C PRO A 98 -6.57 12.41 1.50
N ALA A 99 -6.04 13.51 0.95
CA ALA A 99 -4.69 13.54 0.39
C ALA A 99 -3.59 13.52 1.47
N ARG A 100 -3.95 13.93 2.70
CA ARG A 100 -3.07 13.97 3.88
C ARG A 100 -3.28 12.81 4.85
N TYR A 101 -4.25 11.96 4.55
CA TYR A 101 -4.54 10.75 5.30
C TYR A 101 -3.86 9.56 4.62
N LEU A 102 -2.97 8.87 5.33
CA LEU A 102 -2.25 7.70 4.84
C LEU A 102 -2.75 6.41 5.49
N VAL A 103 -2.69 5.33 4.72
CA VAL A 103 -2.75 3.95 5.19
C VAL A 103 -1.44 3.27 4.81
N HIS A 104 -0.79 2.64 5.78
CA HIS A 104 0.40 1.83 5.58
C HIS A 104 0.02 0.36 5.70
N PHE A 105 0.16 -0.37 4.60
CA PHE A 105 -0.16 -1.79 4.51
C PHE A 105 1.05 -2.63 4.93
N ALA A 106 0.94 -3.34 6.04
CA ALA A 106 1.98 -4.24 6.53
C ALA A 106 2.03 -5.55 5.72
N ASP A 107 3.23 -5.97 5.33
CA ASP A 107 3.49 -7.24 4.65
C ASP A 107 3.71 -8.37 5.68
N GLY A 108 2.65 -8.64 6.44
CA GLY A 108 2.66 -9.58 7.56
C GLY A 108 1.91 -9.01 8.78
N THR A 109 1.88 -9.79 9.86
CA THR A 109 1.34 -9.33 11.15
C THR A 109 2.35 -8.39 11.81
N PRO A 110 2.00 -7.12 12.08
CA PRO A 110 2.90 -6.22 12.77
C PRO A 110 3.15 -6.65 14.22
N ASP A 111 4.35 -6.38 14.72
CA ASP A 111 4.70 -6.61 16.13
C ASP A 111 3.88 -5.72 17.06
N ALA A 112 3.22 -6.32 18.06
CA ALA A 112 2.28 -5.62 18.95
C ALA A 112 2.95 -4.50 19.75
N ALA A 113 4.14 -4.74 20.31
CA ALA A 113 4.89 -3.70 21.03
C ALA A 113 5.35 -2.59 20.08
N GLY A 114 5.67 -2.96 18.83
CA GLY A 114 5.95 -2.00 17.77
C GLY A 114 4.77 -1.10 17.38
N VAL A 115 3.56 -1.65 17.37
CA VAL A 115 2.31 -0.91 17.16
C VAL A 115 2.07 0.05 18.32
N GLU A 116 2.11 -0.44 19.56
CA GLU A 116 1.93 0.38 20.76
C GLU A 116 2.92 1.56 20.80
N ALA A 117 4.19 1.30 20.49
CA ALA A 117 5.22 2.33 20.43
C ALA A 117 5.03 3.36 19.30
N LEU A 118 4.30 3.01 18.23
CA LEU A 118 3.95 3.94 17.14
C LEU A 118 2.72 4.79 17.50
N GLU A 119 1.71 4.19 18.12
CA GLU A 119 0.51 4.89 18.57
C GLU A 119 0.82 5.84 19.75
N GLY A 120 1.79 5.48 20.60
CA GLY A 120 2.24 6.29 21.74
C GLY A 120 3.21 7.43 21.38
N LEU A 121 3.44 7.73 20.10
CA LEU A 121 4.33 8.83 19.72
C LEU A 121 3.71 10.20 20.08
N GLU A 122 4.50 11.08 20.69
CA GLU A 122 4.11 12.48 20.94
C GLU A 122 4.28 13.34 19.68
N ILE A 123 3.35 13.19 18.73
CA ILE A 123 3.43 13.78 17.38
C ILE A 123 2.30 14.76 17.05
N ALA A 124 1.51 15.16 18.03
CA ALA A 124 0.42 16.12 17.82
C ALA A 124 0.88 17.34 16.98
N PRO A 125 0.08 17.80 16.01
CA PRO A 125 -1.31 17.39 15.73
C PRO A 125 -1.48 16.13 14.84
N GLU A 126 -0.39 15.41 14.51
CA GLU A 126 -0.51 14.12 13.80
C GLU A 126 -1.09 13.03 14.71
N VAL A 127 -1.75 12.06 14.09
CA VAL A 127 -2.34 10.90 14.79
C VAL A 127 -1.97 9.62 14.06
N ILE A 128 -1.53 8.60 14.80
CA ILE A 128 -1.37 7.23 14.29
C ILE A 128 -2.32 6.31 15.08
N ARG A 129 -3.06 5.46 14.36
CA ARG A 129 -3.84 4.36 14.92
C ARG A 129 -3.68 3.12 14.04
N ALA A 130 -3.68 1.93 14.60
CA ALA A 130 -3.59 0.68 13.87
C ALA A 130 -4.89 -0.12 13.96
N ALA A 131 -5.20 -0.86 12.90
CA ALA A 131 -6.22 -1.92 12.92
C ALA A 131 -5.71 -3.12 12.11
N GLY A 132 -5.43 -4.23 12.78
CA GLY A 132 -4.93 -5.44 12.13
C GLY A 132 -3.56 -5.22 11.46
N ARG A 133 -3.51 -5.25 10.13
CA ARG A 133 -2.27 -5.10 9.33
C ARG A 133 -2.15 -3.70 8.71
N GLU A 134 -3.01 -2.78 9.11
CA GLU A 134 -3.10 -1.46 8.52
C GLU A 134 -2.84 -0.39 9.58
N ILE A 135 -1.88 0.48 9.29
CA ILE A 135 -1.50 1.60 10.15
C ILE A 135 -1.99 2.87 9.48
N TYR A 136 -2.90 3.56 10.14
CA TYR A 136 -3.54 4.78 9.68
C TYR A 136 -2.80 5.98 10.26
N GLN A 137 -2.45 6.95 9.41
CA GLN A 137 -1.69 8.13 9.81
C GLN A 137 -2.36 9.40 9.26
N TRP A 138 -2.71 10.31 10.15
CA TRP A 138 -3.22 11.64 9.80
C TRP A 138 -2.08 12.68 9.84
N CYS A 139 -1.83 13.36 8.72
CA CYS A 139 -0.78 14.37 8.58
C CYS A 139 -1.37 15.76 8.28
N PRO A 140 -1.95 16.48 9.26
CA PRO A 140 -2.71 17.71 9.00
C PRO A 140 -1.90 18.80 8.29
N ASP A 141 -0.60 18.91 8.58
CA ASP A 141 0.29 19.91 7.96
C ASP A 141 0.87 19.47 6.60
N GLY A 142 0.51 18.27 6.14
CA GLY A 142 0.93 17.67 4.88
C GLY A 142 1.91 16.50 5.06
N VAL A 143 1.80 15.50 4.18
CA VAL A 143 2.61 14.26 4.24
C VAL A 143 4.12 14.53 4.22
N SER A 144 4.58 15.49 3.41
CA SER A 144 6.00 15.84 3.33
C SER A 144 6.55 16.52 4.59
N LYS A 145 5.68 17.02 5.48
CA LYS A 145 6.04 17.67 6.74
C LYS A 145 5.88 16.77 7.97
N SER A 146 5.46 15.52 7.77
CA SER A 146 5.26 14.52 8.81
C SER A 146 6.48 14.39 9.73
N LYS A 147 6.26 14.49 11.04
CA LYS A 147 7.22 14.21 12.12
C LYS A 147 7.56 12.71 12.18
N VAL A 148 6.66 11.86 11.69
CA VAL A 148 6.87 10.41 11.63
C VAL A 148 7.82 10.08 10.48
N LYS A 149 9.06 9.71 10.84
CA LYS A 149 10.09 9.31 9.89
C LYS A 149 9.83 7.90 9.35
N PRO A 150 10.25 7.56 8.11
CA PRO A 150 10.13 6.20 7.58
C PRO A 150 10.76 5.11 8.47
N ALA A 151 11.85 5.45 9.17
CA ALA A 151 12.50 4.56 10.13
C ALA A 151 11.59 4.18 11.31
N SER A 152 10.57 4.99 11.62
CA SER A 152 9.66 4.72 12.73
C SER A 152 8.90 3.41 12.55
N PHE A 153 8.52 3.10 11.31
CA PHE A 153 7.79 1.89 10.95
C PHE A 153 8.61 0.60 11.09
N ARG A 154 9.94 0.68 11.26
CA ARG A 154 10.77 -0.52 11.54
C ARG A 154 10.37 -1.22 12.84
N ARG A 155 9.74 -0.49 13.77
CA ARG A 155 9.17 -1.03 15.02
C ARG A 155 8.18 -2.17 14.77
N LEU A 156 7.47 -2.14 13.64
CA LEU A 156 6.47 -3.16 13.27
C LEU A 156 7.11 -4.52 12.92
N LYS A 157 8.44 -4.58 12.74
CA LYS A 157 9.22 -5.77 12.33
C LYS A 157 8.78 -6.42 11.02
N VAL A 158 7.90 -5.76 10.27
CA VAL A 158 7.47 -6.14 8.93
C VAL A 158 7.56 -4.94 7.99
N PRO A 159 7.82 -5.15 6.69
CA PRO A 159 7.78 -4.07 5.71
C PRO A 159 6.38 -3.45 5.64
N VAL A 160 6.31 -2.14 5.39
CA VAL A 160 5.05 -1.44 5.13
C VAL A 160 5.11 -0.66 3.83
N THR A 161 3.97 -0.56 3.14
CA THR A 161 3.79 0.28 1.96
C THR A 161 2.68 1.30 2.21
N GLY A 162 3.03 2.59 2.18
CA GLY A 162 2.09 3.70 2.40
C GLY A 162 1.35 4.13 1.12
N ARG A 163 0.07 4.44 1.26
CA ARG A 163 -0.78 5.12 0.26
C ARG A 163 -1.67 6.16 0.91
N ASN A 164 -1.93 7.25 0.20
CA ASN A 164 -2.93 8.20 0.67
C ASN A 164 -4.35 7.66 0.47
N TRP A 165 -5.30 8.20 1.22
CA TRP A 165 -6.67 7.74 1.25
C TRP A 165 -7.36 7.89 -0.11
N THR A 166 -7.07 8.97 -0.85
CA THR A 166 -7.53 9.15 -2.24
C THR A 166 -7.14 7.96 -3.11
N THR A 167 -5.91 7.46 -2.98
CA THR A 167 -5.45 6.28 -3.73
C THR A 167 -6.19 5.03 -3.29
N VAL A 168 -6.34 4.79 -1.99
CA VAL A 168 -7.05 3.62 -1.45
C VAL A 168 -8.49 3.57 -1.95
N GLN A 169 -9.21 4.70 -1.88
CA GLN A 169 -10.57 4.81 -2.40
C GLN A 169 -10.63 4.59 -3.91
N ARG A 170 -9.66 5.13 -4.65
CA ARG A 170 -9.65 5.02 -6.12
C ARG A 170 -9.36 3.60 -6.59
N VAL A 171 -8.41 2.90 -5.99
CA VAL A 171 -8.14 1.50 -6.36
C VAL A 171 -9.30 0.59 -5.97
N LEU A 172 -10.00 0.87 -4.86
CA LEU A 172 -11.23 0.15 -4.51
C LEU A 172 -12.33 0.39 -5.56
N ALA A 173 -12.53 1.64 -5.99
CA ALA A 173 -13.51 1.95 -7.02
C ALA A 173 -13.19 1.24 -8.35
N MET A 174 -11.91 1.04 -8.68
CA MET A 174 -11.50 0.30 -9.88
C MET A 174 -11.83 -1.19 -9.82
N THR A 175 -12.09 -1.76 -8.63
CA THR A 175 -12.47 -3.17 -8.50
C THR A 175 -13.96 -3.42 -8.71
N ALA A 176 -14.80 -2.38 -8.85
CA ALA A 176 -16.25 -2.54 -8.94
C ALA A 176 -16.71 -3.20 -10.25
N ASP A 177 -15.90 -3.08 -11.31
CA ASP A 177 -16.21 -3.58 -12.66
C ASP A 177 -15.32 -4.79 -13.05
N MET A 178 -14.88 -5.58 -12.06
CA MET A 178 -13.93 -6.70 -12.20
C MET A 178 -14.40 -7.96 -11.49
#